data_AF-A0A921KV86-F1
#
_entry.id   AF-A0A921KV86-F1
#
_cell.length_a   1.000
_cell.length_b   1.000
_cell.length_c   1.000
_cell.angle_alpha   90.00
_cell.angle_beta   90.00
_cell.angle_gamma   90.00
#
_symmetry.space_group_name_H-M   'P 1'
#
loop_
_entity.id
_entity.type
_entity.pdbx_description
1 polymer ?
#
loop_
_entity_poly.entity_id
_entity_poly.type
_entity_poly.pdbx_seq_one_letter_code
_entity_poly.pdbx_strand_id
1 'polypeptide(L)'
;MNRKTEKILAWIGNGLSILYLLIVLLGVLLLNTNTKEFKKVFNEMSQAQGQTFSPDLLFMSYLIQTIILAVVIILAIIATLIMKNNRVLAGVLFIIAAVVSLFVTNLVAMVLWIIVAVKLFIKKDNNNNIKQGKTNGTNHNQQQWNPEQDLNKKKDDPYIY
;
A
#
# COMPACT_ATOMS: atom_id res chain seq x y z
N MET A 1 -11.24 12.48 -4.05
CA MET A 1 -10.56 11.17 -4.31
C MET A 1 -10.77 10.22 -3.12
N ASN A 2 -11.74 9.29 -3.20
CA ASN A 2 -12.02 8.29 -2.16
C ASN A 2 -11.01 7.11 -2.23
N ARG A 3 -9.74 7.37 -1.86
CA ARG A 3 -8.71 6.31 -1.66
C ARG A 3 -8.51 5.98 -0.17
N LYS A 4 -9.53 6.27 0.65
CA LYS A 4 -9.48 6.04 2.11
C LYS A 4 -9.21 4.57 2.40
N THR A 5 -9.90 3.65 1.73
CA THR A 5 -9.77 2.21 1.98
C THR A 5 -8.41 1.63 1.60
N GLU A 6 -7.82 2.03 0.46
CA GLU A 6 -6.47 1.59 0.06
C GLU A 6 -5.41 2.07 1.06
N LYS A 7 -5.50 3.35 1.46
CA LYS A 7 -4.58 3.95 2.41
C LYS A 7 -4.70 3.32 3.79
N ILE A 8 -5.92 3.07 4.27
CA ILE A 8 -6.18 2.37 5.53
C ILE A 8 -5.56 0.97 5.49
N LEU A 9 -5.79 0.21 4.40
CA LEU A 9 -5.24 -1.13 4.27
C LEU A 9 -3.71 -1.15 4.24
N ALA A 10 -3.08 -0.18 3.55
CA ALA A 10 -1.63 -0.04 3.53
C ALA A 10 -1.06 0.30 4.92
N TRP A 11 -1.72 1.18 5.68
CA TRP A 11 -1.34 1.48 7.06
C TRP A 11 -1.56 0.29 8.00
N ILE A 12 -2.61 -0.51 7.81
CA ILE A 12 -2.81 -1.75 8.58
C ILE A 12 -1.67 -2.74 8.30
N GLY A 13 -1.31 -2.95 7.02
CA GLY A 13 -0.18 -3.80 6.65
C GLY A 13 1.14 -3.34 7.28
N ASN A 14 1.40 -2.03 7.24
CA ASN A 14 2.59 -1.45 7.86
C ASN A 14 2.57 -1.60 9.39
N GLY A 15 1.45 -1.30 10.04
CA GLY A 15 1.31 -1.43 11.49
C GLY A 15 1.50 -2.86 11.98
N LEU A 16 0.95 -3.84 11.24
CA LEU A 16 1.12 -5.25 11.58
C LEU A 16 2.55 -5.73 11.35
N SER A 17 3.20 -5.25 10.30
CA SER A 17 4.62 -5.55 10.04
C SER A 17 5.54 -4.93 11.11
N ILE A 18 5.22 -3.74 11.62
CA ILE A 18 5.96 -3.11 12.72
C ILE A 18 5.77 -3.92 14.01
N LEU A 19 4.55 -4.38 14.29
CA LEU A 19 4.30 -5.27 15.43
C LEU A 19 5.10 -6.56 15.32
N TYR A 20 5.14 -7.16 14.14
CA TYR A 20 5.97 -8.34 13.88
C TYR A 20 7.46 -8.06 14.08
N LEU A 21 7.97 -6.91 13.59
CA LEU A 21 9.35 -6.49 13.82
C LEU A 21 9.68 -6.40 15.31
N LEU A 22 8.79 -5.85 16.14
CA LEU A 22 9.01 -5.79 17.59
C LEU A 22 9.14 -7.18 18.22
N ILE A 23 8.32 -8.15 17.79
CA ILE A 23 8.38 -9.53 18.28
C ILE A 23 9.71 -10.18 17.89
N VAL A 24 10.12 -10.04 16.63
CA VAL A 24 11.39 -10.60 16.15
C VAL A 24 12.58 -9.93 16.84
N LEU A 25 12.53 -8.61 17.04
CA LEU A 25 13.57 -7.85 17.73
C LEU A 25 13.73 -8.31 19.18
N LEU A 26 12.63 -8.57 19.90
CA LEU A 26 12.68 -9.18 21.23
C LEU A 26 13.36 -10.55 21.19
N GLY A 27 13.05 -11.39 20.19
CA GLY A 27 13.73 -12.67 19.99
C GLY A 27 15.24 -12.53 19.81
N VAL A 28 15.69 -11.60 18.96
CA VAL A 28 17.12 -11.30 18.76
C VAL A 28 17.78 -10.83 20.06
N LEU A 29 17.12 -9.96 20.83
CA LEU A 29 17.65 -9.49 22.11
C LEU A 29 17.82 -10.65 23.12
N LEU A 30 16.86 -11.57 23.17
CA LEU A 30 16.96 -12.77 24.01
C LEU A 30 18.12 -13.66 23.57
N LEU A 31 18.27 -13.92 22.26
CA LEU A 31 19.39 -14.70 21.72
C LEU A 31 20.76 -14.03 21.99
N ASN A 32 20.81 -12.70 21.94
CA ASN A 32 22.04 -11.93 22.19
C ASN A 32 22.55 -12.03 23.63
N THR A 33 21.68 -12.33 24.61
CA THR A 33 22.12 -12.52 26.00
C THR A 33 23.13 -13.65 26.15
N ASN A 34 23.15 -14.59 25.19
CA ASN A 34 24.19 -15.59 24.93
C ASN A 34 24.78 -16.24 26.20
N THR A 35 23.90 -16.59 27.15
CA THR A 35 24.31 -17.19 28.42
C THR A 35 24.80 -18.62 28.21
N LYS A 36 25.71 -19.09 29.07
CA LYS A 36 26.20 -20.48 29.03
C LYS A 36 25.04 -21.48 29.17
N GLU A 37 24.05 -21.16 30.01
CA GLU A 37 22.82 -21.94 30.17
C GLU A 37 22.00 -21.99 28.87
N PHE A 38 21.83 -20.87 28.18
CA PHE A 38 21.16 -20.84 26.88
C PHE A 38 21.86 -21.74 25.86
N LYS A 39 23.19 -21.65 25.73
CA LYS A 39 23.96 -22.52 24.81
C LYS A 39 23.81 -23.99 25.16
N LYS A 40 23.81 -24.34 26.44
CA LYS A 40 23.65 -25.72 26.91
C LYS A 40 22.27 -26.27 26.56
N VAL A 41 21.21 -25.56 26.95
CA VAL A 41 19.82 -25.96 26.65
C VAL A 41 19.59 -26.04 25.14
N PHE A 42 20.10 -25.09 24.37
CA PHE A 42 19.99 -25.09 22.91
C PHE A 42 20.70 -26.30 22.27
N ASN A 43 21.90 -26.64 22.74
CA ASN A 43 22.64 -27.79 22.25
C ASN A 43 21.99 -29.12 22.62
N GLU A 44 21.44 -29.24 23.84
CA GLU A 44 20.67 -30.42 24.27
C GLU A 44 19.41 -30.60 23.41
N MET A 45 18.67 -29.51 23.17
CA MET A 45 17.48 -29.51 22.32
C MET A 45 17.80 -29.86 20.86
N SER A 46 18.87 -29.30 20.32
CA SER A 46 19.29 -29.56 18.93
C SER A 46 19.69 -31.04 18.76
N GLN A 47 20.48 -31.57 19.69
CA GLN A 47 20.88 -32.99 19.69
C GLN A 47 19.68 -33.93 19.81
N ALA A 48 18.70 -33.61 20.67
CA ALA A 48 17.47 -34.39 20.79
C ALA A 48 16.65 -34.43 19.48
N GLN A 49 16.77 -33.39 18.65
CA GLN A 49 16.15 -33.34 17.32
C GLN A 49 17.04 -33.95 16.21
N GLY A 50 18.19 -34.52 16.56
CA GLY A 50 19.15 -35.06 15.60
C GLY A 50 19.81 -33.99 14.72
N GLN A 51 19.78 -32.72 15.13
CA GLN A 51 20.35 -31.60 14.38
C GLN A 51 21.49 -30.95 15.18
N THR A 52 22.56 -30.56 14.49
CA THR A 52 23.68 -29.82 15.10
C THR A 52 23.69 -28.40 14.56
N PHE A 53 22.89 -27.52 15.18
CA PHE A 53 22.95 -26.08 14.88
C PHE A 53 23.88 -25.37 15.85
N SER A 54 24.59 -24.35 15.35
CA SER A 54 25.32 -23.43 16.22
C SER A 54 24.36 -22.33 16.71
N PRO A 55 24.28 -22.07 18.04
CA PRO A 55 23.53 -20.94 18.57
C PRO A 55 23.94 -19.60 17.93
N ASP A 56 25.23 -19.45 17.63
CA ASP A 56 25.77 -18.23 17.03
C ASP A 56 25.32 -18.08 15.56
N LEU A 57 25.19 -19.19 14.83
CA LEU A 57 24.63 -19.20 13.46
C LEU A 57 23.14 -18.82 13.47
N LEU A 58 22.37 -19.34 14.43
CA LEU A 58 20.98 -18.94 14.60
C LEU A 58 20.86 -17.46 14.89
N PHE A 59 21.62 -16.93 15.84
CA PHE A 59 21.61 -15.50 16.15
C PHE A 59 21.88 -14.65 14.91
N MET A 60 22.92 -14.99 14.14
CA MET A 60 23.27 -14.26 12.91
C MET A 60 22.16 -14.34 11.86
N SER A 61 21.52 -15.50 11.69
CA SER A 61 20.39 -15.64 10.75
C SER A 61 19.20 -14.75 11.14
N TYR A 62 18.84 -14.72 12.42
CA TYR A 62 17.75 -13.88 12.92
C TYR A 62 18.09 -12.39 12.84
N LEU A 63 19.35 -12.02 13.09
CA LEU A 63 19.82 -10.65 12.96
C LEU A 63 19.71 -10.15 11.51
N ILE A 64 20.20 -10.94 10.54
CA ILE A 64 20.12 -10.61 9.11
C ILE A 64 18.64 -10.51 8.69
N GLN A 65 17.80 -11.47 9.09
CA GLN A 65 16.37 -11.46 8.81
C GLN A 65 15.69 -10.18 9.34
N THR A 66 16.06 -9.75 10.55
CA THR A 66 15.52 -8.55 11.20
C THR A 66 15.90 -7.28 10.43
N ILE A 67 17.14 -7.19 9.95
CA ILE A 67 17.60 -6.04 9.14
C ILE A 67 16.83 -5.98 7.82
N ILE A 68 16.68 -7.11 7.13
CA ILE A 68 15.92 -7.18 5.87
C ILE A 68 14.46 -6.77 6.13
N LEU A 69 13.85 -7.27 7.19
CA LEU A 69 12.48 -6.90 7.58
C LEU A 69 12.34 -5.39 7.82
N ALA A 70 13.29 -4.76 8.52
CA ALA A 70 13.28 -3.32 8.75
C ALA A 70 13.35 -2.52 7.43
N VAL A 71 14.22 -2.92 6.50
CA VAL A 71 14.32 -2.29 5.17
C VAL A 71 13.01 -2.42 4.39
N VAL A 72 12.40 -3.60 4.42
CA VAL A 72 11.11 -3.85 3.75
C VAL A 72 9.99 -2.99 4.33
N ILE A 73 9.94 -2.82 5.65
CA ILE A 73 8.97 -1.92 6.30
C ILE A 73 9.16 -0.48 5.84
N ILE A 74 10.41 0.00 5.78
CA ILE A 74 10.71 1.35 5.28
C ILE A 74 10.24 1.51 3.83
N LEU A 75 10.52 0.54 2.97
CA LEU A 75 10.04 0.52 1.58
C LEU A 75 8.51 0.60 1.50
N ALA A 76 7.81 -0.19 2.32
CA ALA A 76 6.34 -0.19 2.35
C ALA A 76 5.76 1.13 2.91
N ILE A 77 6.43 1.77 3.87
CA ILE A 77 6.04 3.10 4.36
C ILE A 77 6.21 4.13 3.24
N ILE A 78 7.35 4.13 2.54
CA ILE A 78 7.59 5.02 1.40
C ILE A 78 6.51 4.79 0.33
N ALA A 79 6.19 3.54 0.00
CA ALA A 79 5.12 3.16 -0.93
C ALA A 79 3.77 3.78 -0.53
N THR A 80 3.39 3.65 0.75
CA THR A 80 2.16 4.24 1.31
C THR A 80 2.12 5.76 1.17
N LEU A 81 3.26 6.43 1.36
CA LEU A 81 3.37 7.90 1.25
C LEU A 81 3.25 8.37 -0.20
N ILE A 82 3.98 7.73 -1.14
CA ILE A 82 4.00 8.13 -2.55
C ILE A 82 2.73 7.73 -3.31
N MET A 83 1.90 6.84 -2.76
CA MET A 83 0.65 6.36 -3.36
C MET A 83 -0.34 7.47 -3.76
N LYS A 84 -0.27 8.62 -3.08
CA LYS A 84 -1.06 9.81 -3.44
C LYS A 84 -0.61 10.43 -4.77
N ASN A 85 0.70 10.41 -5.06
CA ASN A 85 1.31 11.11 -6.17
C ASN A 85 1.52 10.20 -7.39
N ASN A 86 2.03 8.98 -7.18
CA ASN A 86 2.29 8.01 -8.25
C ASN A 86 1.80 6.61 -7.86
N ARG A 87 0.64 6.22 -8.41
CA ARG A 87 0.01 4.93 -8.12
C ARG A 87 0.79 3.73 -8.65
N VAL A 88 1.40 3.87 -9.83
CA VAL A 88 2.14 2.77 -10.47
C VAL A 88 3.42 2.49 -9.69
N LEU A 89 4.17 3.54 -9.35
CA LEU A 89 5.39 3.40 -8.55
C LEU A 89 5.08 2.81 -7.17
N ALA A 90 4.04 3.30 -6.48
CA ALA A 90 3.62 2.74 -5.19
C ALA A 90 3.25 1.25 -5.31
N GLY A 91 2.49 0.87 -6.33
CA GLY A 91 2.09 -0.52 -6.58
C GLY A 91 3.29 -1.45 -6.79
N VAL A 92 4.28 -1.01 -7.58
CA VAL A 92 5.52 -1.77 -7.79
C VAL A 92 6.31 -1.91 -6.49
N LEU A 93 6.44 -0.85 -5.69
CA LEU A 93 7.11 -0.93 -4.40
C LEU A 93 6.42 -1.94 -3.45
N PHE A 94 5.09 -1.96 -3.42
CA PHE A 94 4.36 -2.95 -2.61
C PHE A 94 4.55 -4.39 -3.11
N ILE A 95 4.67 -4.61 -4.43
CA ILE A 95 5.01 -5.93 -4.97
C ILE A 95 6.41 -6.35 -4.51
N ILE A 96 7.40 -5.46 -4.64
CA ILE A 96 8.77 -5.74 -4.19
C ILE A 96 8.77 -6.06 -2.69
N ALA A 97 8.10 -5.24 -1.88
CA ALA A 97 7.99 -5.48 -0.44
C ALA A 97 7.32 -6.83 -0.12
N ALA A 98 6.27 -7.21 -0.85
CA ALA A 98 5.61 -8.50 -0.68
C ALA A 98 6.53 -9.68 -1.04
N VAL A 99 7.26 -9.61 -2.17
CA VAL A 99 8.18 -10.68 -2.58
C VAL A 99 9.30 -10.85 -1.55
N VAL A 100 9.90 -9.76 -1.08
CA VAL A 100 10.96 -9.85 -0.06
C VAL A 100 10.41 -10.37 1.28
N SER A 101 9.15 -10.05 1.61
CA SER A 101 8.49 -10.54 2.82
C SER A 101 8.38 -12.07 2.93
N LEU A 102 8.44 -12.80 1.80
CA LEU A 102 8.50 -14.27 1.82
C LEU A 102 9.74 -14.80 2.55
N PHE A 103 10.88 -14.13 2.36
CA PHE A 103 12.16 -14.55 2.93
C PHE A 103 12.30 -14.20 4.42
N VAL A 104 11.52 -13.23 4.89
CA VAL A 104 11.52 -12.77 6.31
C VAL A 104 10.27 -13.22 7.08
N THR A 105 9.53 -14.20 6.56
CA THR A 105 8.33 -14.77 7.18
C THR A 105 7.24 -13.76 7.57
N ASN A 106 7.22 -12.59 6.92
CA ASN A 106 6.26 -11.52 7.18
C ASN A 106 4.98 -11.70 6.33
N LEU A 107 4.37 -12.87 6.44
CA LEU A 107 3.35 -13.36 5.52
C LEU A 107 2.03 -12.56 5.59
N VAL A 108 1.66 -12.09 6.78
CA VAL A 108 0.39 -11.36 6.93
C VAL A 108 0.47 -9.99 6.26
N ALA A 109 1.57 -9.26 6.47
CA ALA A 109 1.79 -7.99 5.79
C ALA A 109 2.00 -8.18 4.27
N MET A 110 2.65 -9.26 3.86
CA MET A 110 2.79 -9.63 2.44
C MET A 110 1.42 -9.70 1.75
N VAL A 111 0.46 -10.45 2.31
CA VAL A 111 -0.89 -10.57 1.71
C VAL A 111 -1.56 -9.21 1.62
N LEU A 112 -1.46 -8.39 2.68
CA LEU A 112 -2.03 -7.05 2.69
C LEU A 112 -1.41 -6.14 1.62
N TRP A 113 -0.09 -6.16 1.45
CA TRP A 113 0.59 -5.38 0.42
C TRP A 113 0.27 -5.85 -0.99
N ILE A 114 0.09 -7.16 -1.23
CA ILE A 114 -0.40 -7.67 -2.52
C ILE A 114 -1.79 -7.12 -2.82
N ILE A 115 -2.72 -7.19 -1.86
CA ILE A 115 -4.08 -6.68 -2.06
C ILE A 115 -4.06 -5.17 -2.37
N VAL A 116 -3.21 -4.40 -1.67
CA VAL A 116 -3.02 -2.96 -1.94
C VAL A 116 -2.47 -2.75 -3.34
N ALA A 117 -1.42 -3.47 -3.73
CA ALA A 117 -0.80 -3.36 -5.06
C ALA A 117 -1.82 -3.64 -6.16
N VAL A 118 -2.57 -4.75 -6.05
CA VAL A 118 -3.62 -5.12 -7.00
C VAL A 118 -4.67 -4.02 -7.10
N LYS A 119 -5.14 -3.46 -5.96
CA LYS A 119 -6.09 -2.34 -5.97
C LYS A 119 -5.52 -1.08 -6.65
N LEU A 120 -4.22 -0.82 -6.51
CA LEU A 120 -3.56 0.32 -7.16
C LEU A 120 -3.47 0.17 -8.68
N PHE A 121 -3.29 -1.05 -9.18
CA PHE A 121 -3.28 -1.33 -10.62
C PHE A 121 -4.69 -1.38 -11.23
N ILE A 122 -5.64 -2.04 -10.56
CA ILE A 122 -7.01 -2.21 -11.07
C ILE A 122 -7.76 -0.89 -11.14
N LYS A 123 -7.52 0.01 -10.19
CA LYS A 123 -8.23 1.29 -10.14
C LYS A 123 -7.71 2.19 -11.24
N LYS A 124 -8.32 2.07 -12.43
CA LYS A 124 -8.25 3.05 -13.50
C LYS A 124 -8.50 4.41 -12.85
N ASP A 125 -7.56 5.34 -13.01
CA ASP A 125 -7.83 6.70 -12.62
C ASP A 125 -9.17 7.06 -13.25
N ASN A 126 -10.11 7.58 -12.48
CA ASN A 126 -11.20 8.38 -13.04
C ASN A 126 -10.62 9.71 -13.59
N ASN A 127 -9.49 9.64 -14.29
CA ASN A 127 -9.04 10.60 -15.28
C ASN A 127 -9.84 10.35 -16.57
N ASN A 128 -11.18 10.38 -16.42
CA ASN A 128 -12.03 10.97 -17.43
C ASN A 128 -12.14 12.49 -17.24
N ASN A 129 -11.23 13.11 -16.48
CA ASN A 129 -10.70 14.42 -16.90
C ASN A 129 -9.73 14.16 -18.05
N ILE A 130 -10.34 13.79 -19.17
CA ILE A 130 -9.79 13.87 -20.50
C ILE A 130 -9.10 15.24 -20.58
N LYS A 131 -7.88 15.26 -21.09
CA LYS A 131 -7.39 16.40 -21.85
C LYS A 131 -8.41 16.69 -22.97
N GLN A 132 -9.54 17.36 -22.67
CA GLN A 132 -10.33 18.01 -23.70
C GLN A 132 -9.59 19.29 -24.02
N GLY A 133 -8.52 19.16 -24.80
CA GLY A 133 -8.35 20.08 -25.91
C GLY A 133 -9.46 19.80 -26.92
N LYS A 134 -10.68 20.23 -26.62
CA LYS A 134 -11.67 20.55 -27.64
C LYS A 134 -11.84 22.06 -27.59
N THR A 135 -11.13 22.70 -28.49
CA THR A 135 -11.50 23.99 -29.05
C THR A 135 -12.99 23.99 -29.42
N ASN A 136 -13.66 25.06 -28.99
CA ASN A 136 -14.94 25.62 -29.45
C ASN A 136 -16.24 24.83 -29.23
N GLY A 137 -17.23 25.51 -28.62
CA GLY A 137 -18.64 25.18 -28.77
C GLY A 137 -19.53 25.50 -27.58
N THR A 138 -19.83 26.79 -27.39
CA THR A 138 -21.14 27.34 -26.97
C THR A 138 -21.96 26.61 -25.91
N ASN A 139 -22.12 27.26 -24.75
CA ASN A 139 -23.14 26.96 -23.73
C ASN A 139 -24.52 26.74 -24.36
N HIS A 140 -24.99 25.50 -24.39
CA HIS A 140 -26.42 25.21 -24.54
C HIS A 140 -27.03 25.11 -23.14
N ASN A 141 -27.51 26.26 -22.65
CA ASN A 141 -28.60 26.25 -21.68
C ASN A 141 -29.76 25.47 -22.32
N GLN A 142 -30.16 24.36 -21.72
CA GLN A 142 -31.45 23.75 -22.01
C GLN A 142 -32.54 24.66 -21.41
N GLN A 143 -32.81 25.77 -22.10
CA GLN A 143 -34.05 26.49 -21.94
C GLN A 143 -35.13 25.65 -22.61
N GLN A 144 -35.98 25.04 -21.79
CA GLN A 144 -37.18 24.36 -22.22
C GLN A 144 -37.99 25.34 -23.07
N TRP A 145 -38.09 25.05 -24.37
CA TRP A 145 -38.82 25.86 -25.33
C TRP A 145 -40.28 25.99 -24.87
N ASN A 146 -40.69 27.22 -24.54
CA ASN A 146 -42.04 27.53 -24.12
C ASN A 146 -42.69 28.48 -25.15
N PRO A 147 -43.46 27.94 -26.12
CA PRO A 147 -43.96 28.71 -27.26
C PRO A 147 -44.82 29.90 -26.85
N GLU A 148 -45.47 29.83 -25.70
CA GLU A 148 -46.35 30.90 -25.21
C GLU A 148 -45.58 32.17 -24.82
N GLN A 149 -44.34 32.05 -24.33
CA GLN A 149 -43.53 33.21 -23.94
C GLN A 149 -42.95 33.95 -25.15
N ASP A 150 -42.61 33.23 -26.22
CA ASP A 150 -42.04 33.82 -27.43
C ASP A 150 -43.12 34.50 -28.30
N LEU A 151 -44.33 33.94 -28.33
CA LEU A 151 -45.48 34.55 -29.01
C LEU A 151 -45.90 35.88 -28.38
N ASN A 152 -45.84 36.00 -27.06
CA ASN A 152 -46.19 37.24 -26.37
C ASN A 152 -45.14 38.33 -26.59
N LYS A 153 -43.84 37.98 -26.63
CA LYS A 153 -42.78 38.96 -26.94
C LYS A 153 -42.86 39.52 -28.36
N LYS A 154 -43.32 38.73 -29.34
CA LYS A 154 -43.48 39.20 -30.74
C LYS A 154 -44.64 40.17 -30.93
N LYS A 155 -45.65 40.16 -30.04
CA LYS A 155 -46.78 41.10 -30.13
C LYS A 155 -46.41 42.52 -29.68
N ASP A 156 -45.39 42.63 -28.84
CA ASP A 156 -44.94 43.89 -28.25
C ASP A 156 -43.74 44.51 -28.99
N ASP A 157 -43.33 43.95 -30.13
CA ASP A 157 -42.20 44.46 -30.93
C ASP A 157 -42.69 45.42 -32.01
N PRO A 158 -42.45 46.74 -31.88
CA PRO A 158 -42.98 47.75 -32.79
C PRO A 158 -42.28 47.80 -34.16
N TYR A 159 -41.35 46.88 -34.44
CA TYR A 159 -40.56 46.84 -35.68
C TYR A 159 -40.85 45.64 -36.59
N ILE A 160 -41.93 44.90 -36.33
CA ILE A 160 -42.38 43.82 -37.23
C ILE A 160 -43.48 44.38 -38.14
N TYR A 161 -43.15 44.67 -39.40
CA TYR A 161 -44.10 45.01 -40.47
C TYR A 161 -44.60 43.75 -41.20
#